data_AF-A0A961CSA2-F1
#
_entry.id   AF-A0A961CSA2-F1
#
_cell.length_a   1.000
_cell.length_b   1.000
_cell.length_c   1.000
_cell.angle_alpha   90.00
_cell.angle_beta   90.00
_cell.angle_gamma   90.00
#
_symmetry.space_group_name_H-M   'P 1'
#
loop_
_entity.id
_entity.type
_entity.pdbx_description
1 polymer ?
#
loop_
_entity_poly.entity_id
_entity_poly.type
_entity_poly.pdbx_seq_one_letter_code
_entity_poly.pdbx_strand_id
1 'polypeptide(L)' 'TSRVALVRSEYGLVTPEIGQIIYDNLGRVAPVVEIPLAGHHMMLDQPLILLTALRALLADWEHSVPLHR' A
#
# COMPACT_ATOMS: atom_id res chain seq x y z
N THR A 1 -1.97 -5.10 -18.20
CA THR A 1 -2.39 -4.31 -17.04
C THR A 1 -1.23 -4.26 -16.05
N SER A 2 -0.96 -3.12 -15.44
CA SER A 2 0.11 -2.99 -14.42
C SER A 2 -0.42 -3.38 -13.04
N ARG A 3 0.44 -3.93 -12.16
CA ARG A 3 0.10 -4.18 -10.76
C ARG A 3 0.23 -2.89 -9.95
N VAL A 4 -0.67 -2.70 -8.98
CA VAL A 4 -0.71 -1.49 -8.12
C VAL A 4 -0.97 -1.92 -6.68
N ALA A 5 -0.33 -1.25 -5.74
CA ALA A 5 -0.59 -1.34 -4.31
C ALA A 5 -0.59 0.07 -3.71
N LEU A 6 -1.40 0.28 -2.67
CA LEU A 6 -1.44 1.52 -1.90
C LEU A 6 -0.76 1.31 -0.55
N VAL A 7 0.37 2.00 -0.33
CA VAL A 7 1.00 2.08 0.99
C VAL A 7 0.72 3.46 1.56
N ARG A 8 0.08 3.53 2.74
CA ARG A 8 -0.26 4.79 3.42
C ARG A 8 0.28 4.83 4.84
N SER A 9 0.47 6.02 5.39
CA SER A 9 0.82 6.20 6.79
C SER A 9 -0.43 6.41 7.64
N GLU A 10 -0.40 5.95 8.89
CA GLU A 10 -1.50 6.16 9.87
C GLU A 10 -1.82 7.65 10.06
N TYR A 11 -0.79 8.50 10.24
CA TYR A 11 -0.90 9.95 10.45
C TYR A 11 -0.49 10.77 9.21
N GLY A 12 -0.57 10.17 8.01
CA GLY A 12 -0.21 10.80 6.74
C GLY A 12 -1.35 11.59 6.09
N LEU A 13 -1.09 12.15 4.90
CA LEU A 13 -2.08 12.89 4.11
C LEU A 13 -3.23 12.00 3.59
N VAL A 14 -2.94 10.72 3.36
CA VAL A 14 -3.95 9.74 2.93
C VAL A 14 -4.63 9.21 4.19
N THR A 15 -5.75 9.82 4.54
CA THR A 15 -6.62 9.35 5.62
C THR A 15 -7.27 8.00 5.28
N PRO A 16 -7.86 7.28 6.25
CA PRO A 16 -8.59 6.04 5.97
C PRO A 16 -9.69 6.21 4.91
N GLU A 17 -10.42 7.32 4.95
CA GLU A 17 -11.48 7.64 3.99
C GLU A 17 -10.93 7.84 2.57
N ILE A 18 -9.84 8.62 2.43
CA ILE A 18 -9.18 8.81 1.13
C ILE A 18 -8.62 7.47 0.62
N GLY A 19 -8.06 6.64 1.51
CA GLY A 19 -7.59 5.30 1.18
C GLY A 19 -8.69 4.41 0.62
N GLN A 20 -9.89 4.47 1.21
CA GLN A 20 -11.06 3.74 0.72
C GLN A 20 -11.48 4.20 -0.69
N ILE A 21 -11.51 5.52 -0.93
CA ILE A 21 -11.81 6.08 -2.25
C ILE A 21 -10.81 5.58 -3.30
N ILE A 22 -9.51 5.59 -2.98
CA ILE A 22 -8.48 5.07 -3.88
C ILE A 22 -8.67 3.57 -4.13
N TYR A 23 -8.92 2.77 -3.09
CA TYR A 23 -9.14 1.33 -3.23
C TYR A 23 -10.35 0.99 -4.10
N ASP A 24 -11.46 1.72 -3.94
CA ASP A 24 -12.65 1.58 -4.77
C ASP A 24 -12.36 1.94 -6.24
N ASN A 25 -11.65 3.04 -6.48
CA ASN A 25 -11.25 3.47 -7.83
C ASN A 25 -10.27 2.49 -8.50
N LEU A 26 -9.46 1.78 -7.71
CA LEU A 26 -8.60 0.69 -8.19
C LEU A 26 -9.36 -0.63 -8.39
N GLY A 27 -10.70 -0.63 -8.32
CA GLY A 27 -11.53 -1.79 -8.56
C GLY A 27 -11.50 -2.83 -7.44
N ARG A 28 -11.07 -2.44 -6.23
CA ARG A 28 -10.99 -3.30 -5.03
C ARG A 28 -10.04 -4.50 -5.14
N VAL A 29 -9.05 -4.41 -6.02
CA VAL A 29 -8.10 -5.51 -6.31
C VAL A 29 -6.66 -5.17 -5.93
N ALA A 30 -6.38 -3.90 -5.62
CA ALA A 30 -5.07 -3.46 -5.18
C ALA A 30 -4.91 -3.67 -3.66
N PRO A 31 -3.82 -4.29 -3.18
CA PRO A 31 -3.52 -4.34 -1.76
C PRO A 31 -3.40 -2.94 -1.14
N VAL A 32 -3.93 -2.77 0.06
CA VAL A 32 -3.78 -1.55 0.87
C VAL A 32 -3.02 -1.91 2.15
N VAL A 33 -1.89 -1.25 2.39
CA VAL A 33 -1.06 -1.45 3.59
C VAL A 33 -0.94 -0.12 4.33
N GLU A 34 -1.30 -0.11 5.61
CA GLU A 34 -1.05 1.02 6.50
C GLU A 34 0.25 0.80 7.28
N ILE A 35 1.09 1.83 7.32
CA ILE A 35 2.29 1.88 8.16
C ILE A 35 1.90 2.58 9.47
N PRO A 36 1.86 1.85 10.60
CA PRO A 36 1.46 2.40 11.90
C PRO A 36 2.52 3.37 12.41
N LEU A 37 2.12 4.33 13.24
CA LEU A 37 3.01 5.29 13.90
C LEU A 37 3.88 6.13 12.94
N ALA A 38 3.45 6.29 11.70
CA ALA A 38 4.15 7.07 10.68
C ALA A 38 3.34 8.31 10.27
N GLY A 39 4.03 9.43 10.09
CA GLY A 39 3.52 10.65 9.47
C GLY A 39 3.72 10.64 7.95
N HIS A 40 3.78 11.83 7.34
CA HIS A 40 3.96 11.95 5.88
C HIS A 40 5.24 11.27 5.37
N HIS A 41 6.32 11.28 6.16
CA HIS A 41 7.61 10.69 5.80
C HIS A 41 7.81 9.29 6.40
N MET A 42 6.94 8.34 6.08
CA MET A 42 7.02 6.94 6.56
C MET A 42 8.40 6.26 6.37
N MET A 43 9.15 6.68 5.35
CA MET A 43 10.51 6.22 5.10
C MET A 43 11.48 6.59 6.22
N LEU A 44 11.23 7.69 6.93
CA LEU A 44 12.02 8.18 8.06
C LEU A 44 11.47 7.65 9.39
N ASP A 45 10.13 7.65 9.54
CA ASP A 45 9.50 7.29 10.81
C ASP A 45 9.57 5.78 11.11
N GLN A 46 9.31 4.94 10.09
CA GLN A 46 9.17 3.49 10.22
C GLN A 46 9.87 2.74 9.07
N PRO A 47 11.20 2.93 8.87
CA PRO A 47 11.92 2.40 7.70
C PRO A 47 11.84 0.87 7.58
N LEU A 48 11.92 0.14 8.70
CA LEU A 48 11.90 -1.33 8.69
C LEU A 48 10.51 -1.88 8.37
N ILE A 49 9.45 -1.25 8.88
CA ILE A 49 8.07 -1.66 8.60
C ILE A 49 7.76 -1.39 7.12
N LEU A 50 8.12 -0.21 6.61
CA LEU A 50 7.97 0.12 5.20
C LEU A 50 8.72 -0.88 4.30
N LEU A 51 10.00 -1.15 4.60
CA LEU A 51 10.79 -2.09 3.80
C LEU A 51 10.19 -3.50 3.82
N THR A 52 9.66 -3.92 4.96
CA THR A 52 8.98 -5.22 5.09
C THR A 52 7.74 -5.27 4.21
N ALA A 53 6.89 -4.24 4.24
CA ALA A 53 5.70 -4.14 3.39
C ALA A 53 6.07 -4.17 1.90
N LEU A 54 7.07 -3.40 1.48
CA LEU A 54 7.53 -3.36 0.09
C LEU A 54 8.07 -4.71 -0.37
N ARG A 55 8.89 -5.38 0.44
CA ARG A 55 9.42 -6.71 0.11
C ARG A 55 8.32 -7.75 -0.02
N ALA A 56 7.33 -7.72 0.89
CA ALA A 56 6.19 -8.63 0.82
C ALA A 56 5.35 -8.41 -0.44
N LEU A 57 5.06 -7.15 -0.80
CA LEU A 57 4.31 -6.81 -2.01
C LEU A 57 5.05 -7.24 -3.30
N LEU A 58 6.36 -6.97 -3.38
CA LEU A 58 7.17 -7.36 -4.52
C LEU A 58 7.31 -8.88 -4.64
N ALA A 59 7.51 -9.58 -3.52
CA ALA A 59 7.57 -11.04 -3.51
C ALA A 59 6.21 -11.65 -3.92
N ASP A 60 5.09 -11.12 -3.44
CA ASP A 60 3.77 -11.55 -3.91
C ASP A 60 3.65 -11.39 -5.43
N TRP A 61 4.14 -10.29 -5.99
CA TRP A 61 4.07 -10.08 -7.43
C TRP A 61 4.85 -11.09 -8.28
N GLU A 62 5.92 -11.66 -7.74
CA GLU A 62 6.64 -12.76 -8.38
C GLU A 62 5.87 -14.08 -8.34
N HIS A 63 4.96 -14.25 -7.36
CA HIS A 63 4.27 -15.52 -7.08
C HIS A 63 2.77 -15.52 -7.41
N SER A 64 2.16 -14.36 -7.66
CA SER A 64 0.74 -14.22 -7.97
C SER A 64 0.52 -13.83 -9.43
N VAL A 65 -0.67 -14.07 -9.99
CA VAL A 65 -1.07 -13.60 -11.33
C VAL A 65 -1.90 -12.34 -11.17
N PRO A 66 -1.66 -11.26 -11.96
CA PRO A 66 -2.50 -10.06 -11.87
C PRO A 66 -3.95 -10.41 -12.22
N LEU A 67 -4.90 -9.82 -11.49
CA LEU A 67 -6.29 -9.93 -11.89
C LEU A 67 -6.46 -9.26 -13.26
N HIS A 68 -6.92 -10.03 -14.24
CA HIS A 68 -7.32 -9.53 -15.54
C HIS A 68 -8.82 -9.20 -15.47
N ARG A 69 -9.16 -7.95 -15.79
CA ARG A 69 -10.55 -7.50 -15.90
C ARG A 69 -10.98 -7.49 -17.36
#